data_AF-A0A7V6IQE5-F1
#
_entry.id   AF-A0A7V6IQE5-F1
#
_cell.length_a   1.000
_cell.length_b   1.000
_cell.length_c   1.000
_cell.angle_alpha   90.00
_cell.angle_beta   90.00
_cell.angle_gamma   90.00
#
_symmetry.space_group_name_H-M   'P 1'
#
loop_
_entity.id
_entity.type
_entity.pdbx_description
1 polymer ?
#
loop_
_entity_poly.entity_id
_entity_poly.type
_entity_poly.pdbx_seq_one_letter_code
_entity_poly.pdbx_strand_id
1 'polypeptide(L)'
;MQNNEDKLQQKNQSQFSEQPQYSFQTFQQPSDMPSVQFVHYQQIQNPEFNQKLYKPVSYWRIWLISFAFLAIHFVVLSLSGILAGIIKIATNPVRTPEEIMNLLMTADVQNWACVFMGIICIPIYLVFLKKRNNKYRGSLGWHKLRAGSVSSMIVAAFGSLGLVTGLLLLLQELSKNVAYIDQKLQEYQKLSESIVSSESNIILQIAATAIIVPIAEELLFRGIVLGELNFRYSPRTVVLIQAVLFGLFHMNFVQSLYTFIPGLLLGIAYYYTGNIIVPIIMHMTFNLFGGVLSVFMSESVLNYLTYIELAVGLFSLIIIIIFFIKVKPDTKHKLQWEHYYPYNV
;
A
#
# COMPACT_ATOMS: atom_id res chain seq x y z
N MET A 1 -54.11 -22.44 -42.55
CA MET A 1 -53.53 -21.39 -41.67
C MET A 1 -52.20 -21.83 -41.02
N GLN A 2 -51.46 -22.79 -41.59
CA GLN A 2 -50.22 -23.31 -41.01
C GLN A 2 -48.94 -22.83 -41.71
N ASN A 3 -49.04 -22.08 -42.81
CA ASN A 3 -47.87 -21.66 -43.62
C ASN A 3 -47.34 -20.24 -43.32
N ASN A 4 -47.94 -19.52 -42.37
CA ASN A 4 -47.52 -18.15 -42.02
C ASN A 4 -46.83 -18.03 -40.65
N GLU A 5 -47.01 -18.98 -39.74
CA GLU A 5 -46.31 -18.95 -38.44
C GLU A 5 -44.85 -19.41 -38.55
N ASP A 6 -44.56 -20.41 -39.39
CA ASP A 6 -43.18 -20.88 -39.63
C ASP A 6 -42.29 -19.83 -40.32
N LYS A 7 -42.88 -18.97 -41.16
CA LYS A 7 -42.15 -17.86 -41.81
C LYS A 7 -41.84 -16.71 -40.86
N LEU A 8 -42.61 -16.53 -39.79
CA LEU A 8 -42.34 -15.52 -38.76
C LEU A 8 -41.33 -16.03 -37.72
N GLN A 9 -41.28 -17.33 -37.42
CA GLN A 9 -40.25 -17.91 -36.56
C GLN A 9 -38.87 -17.97 -37.23
N GLN A 10 -38.79 -18.25 -38.53
CA GLN A 10 -37.51 -18.18 -39.26
C GLN A 10 -36.95 -16.76 -39.39
N LYS A 11 -37.81 -15.74 -39.47
CA LYS A 11 -37.37 -14.34 -39.59
C LYS A 11 -36.89 -13.73 -38.26
N ASN A 12 -37.37 -14.26 -37.12
CA ASN A 12 -36.89 -13.87 -35.79
C ASN A 12 -35.65 -14.64 -35.33
N GLN A 13 -35.38 -15.84 -35.87
CA GLN A 13 -34.11 -16.56 -35.62
C GLN A 13 -32.95 -16.02 -36.48
N SER A 14 -33.21 -15.44 -37.65
CA SER A 14 -32.17 -14.83 -38.49
C SER A 14 -31.67 -13.46 -38.01
N GLN A 15 -32.26 -12.88 -36.95
CA GLN A 15 -31.79 -11.62 -36.35
C GLN A 15 -30.97 -11.80 -35.05
N PHE A 16 -30.75 -13.04 -34.60
CA PHE A 16 -29.99 -13.33 -33.37
C PHE A 16 -28.67 -14.12 -33.60
N SER A 17 -28.26 -14.36 -34.86
CA SER A 17 -27.07 -15.15 -35.17
C SER A 17 -25.85 -14.36 -35.65
N GLU A 18 -25.90 -13.03 -35.73
CA GLU A 18 -24.71 -12.23 -35.97
C GLU A 18 -24.17 -11.69 -34.65
N GLN A 19 -23.54 -12.57 -33.86
CA GLN A 19 -22.39 -12.08 -33.11
C GLN A 19 -21.41 -11.55 -34.16
N PRO A 20 -20.90 -10.31 -34.05
CA PRO A 20 -19.91 -9.85 -35.00
C PRO A 20 -18.73 -10.82 -34.90
N GLN A 21 -18.48 -11.59 -35.96
CA GLN A 21 -17.21 -12.28 -36.10
C GLN A 21 -16.16 -11.19 -36.26
N TYR A 22 -15.65 -10.69 -35.14
CA TYR A 22 -14.44 -9.89 -35.12
C TYR A 22 -13.33 -10.83 -35.55
N SER A 23 -12.94 -10.74 -36.82
CA SER A 23 -11.67 -11.26 -37.25
C SER A 23 -10.62 -10.60 -36.37
N PHE A 24 -9.87 -11.40 -35.63
CA PHE A 24 -8.62 -10.92 -35.04
C PHE A 24 -7.74 -10.53 -36.22
N GLN A 25 -7.78 -9.26 -36.64
CA GLN A 25 -6.72 -8.72 -37.47
C GLN A 25 -5.45 -8.89 -36.65
N THR A 26 -4.65 -9.88 -37.00
CA THR A 26 -3.28 -10.02 -36.55
C THR A 26 -2.53 -8.83 -37.09
N PHE A 27 -2.59 -7.71 -36.37
CA PHE A 27 -1.72 -6.59 -36.63
C PHE A 27 -0.29 -7.14 -36.60
N GLN A 28 0.47 -6.91 -37.67
CA GLN A 28 1.92 -7.11 -37.64
C GLN A 28 2.58 -5.90 -36.99
N GLN A 29 3.57 -6.14 -36.13
CA GLN A 29 4.29 -5.07 -35.45
C GLN A 29 5.06 -4.23 -36.49
N PRO A 30 4.81 -2.92 -36.60
CA PRO A 30 5.63 -2.05 -37.44
C PRO A 30 7.08 -2.07 -36.95
N SER A 31 8.05 -2.11 -37.87
CA SER A 31 9.49 -2.15 -37.56
C SER A 31 9.93 -1.00 -36.65
N ASP A 32 9.26 0.14 -36.77
CA ASP A 32 9.62 1.38 -36.10
C ASP A 32 8.85 1.58 -34.78
N MET A 33 7.98 0.63 -34.45
CA MET A 33 7.16 0.68 -33.23
C MET A 33 7.75 -0.28 -32.18
N PRO A 34 8.17 0.23 -31.00
CA PRO A 34 8.58 -0.62 -29.90
C PRO A 34 7.48 -1.61 -29.52
N SER A 35 7.86 -2.84 -29.15
CA SER A 35 6.93 -3.93 -28.84
C SER A 35 5.88 -3.57 -27.79
N VAL A 36 6.25 -2.77 -26.79
CA VAL A 36 5.33 -2.27 -25.76
C VAL A 36 4.26 -1.34 -26.35
N GLN A 37 4.66 -0.48 -27.29
CA GLN A 37 3.77 0.47 -27.96
C GLN A 37 2.84 -0.23 -28.97
N PHE A 38 3.28 -1.37 -29.50
CA PHE A 38 2.47 -2.21 -30.38
C PHE A 38 1.40 -3.01 -29.64
N VAL A 39 1.74 -3.58 -28.48
CA VAL A 39 0.75 -4.21 -27.58
C VAL A 39 -0.27 -3.17 -27.09
N HIS A 40 0.15 -1.92 -26.87
CA HIS A 40 -0.75 -0.79 -26.54
C HIS A 40 -1.78 -0.53 -27.64
N TYR A 41 -1.30 -0.46 -28.88
CA TYR A 41 -2.14 -0.24 -30.06
C TYR A 41 -3.19 -1.35 -30.21
N GLN A 42 -2.78 -2.61 -30.11
CA GLN A 42 -3.70 -3.75 -30.21
C GLN A 42 -4.77 -3.78 -29.10
N GLN A 43 -4.41 -3.37 -27.87
CA GLN A 43 -5.36 -3.34 -26.75
C GLN A 43 -6.38 -2.21 -26.89
N ILE A 44 -5.97 -1.02 -27.35
CA ILE A 44 -6.89 0.11 -27.62
C ILE A 44 -7.87 -0.23 -28.75
N GLN A 45 -7.45 -1.00 -29.75
CA GLN A 45 -8.29 -1.38 -30.88
C GLN A 45 -9.31 -2.48 -30.54
N ASN A 46 -9.23 -3.11 -29.36
CA ASN A 46 -10.17 -4.16 -28.96
C ASN A 46 -11.47 -3.55 -28.35
N PRO A 47 -12.64 -3.68 -29.01
CA PRO A 47 -13.89 -3.02 -28.59
C PRO A 47 -14.43 -3.51 -27.24
N GLU A 48 -14.30 -4.81 -26.94
CA GLU A 48 -14.71 -5.38 -25.64
C GLU A 48 -13.83 -4.89 -24.49
N PHE A 49 -12.53 -4.69 -24.77
CA PHE A 49 -11.58 -4.14 -23.82
C PHE A 49 -11.93 -2.68 -23.51
N ASN A 50 -12.23 -1.87 -24.52
CA ASN A 50 -12.67 -0.48 -24.34
C ASN A 50 -13.97 -0.37 -23.53
N GLN A 51 -15.01 -1.16 -23.82
CA GLN A 51 -16.29 -1.03 -23.10
C GLN A 51 -16.22 -1.27 -21.58
N LYS A 52 -15.35 -2.20 -21.11
CA LYS A 52 -15.17 -2.44 -19.66
C LYS A 52 -14.33 -1.36 -18.97
N LEU A 53 -13.48 -0.67 -19.71
CA LEU A 53 -12.53 0.32 -19.20
C LEU A 53 -13.12 1.73 -19.06
N TYR A 54 -14.17 2.08 -19.81
CA TYR A 54 -14.74 3.44 -19.86
C TYR A 54 -15.83 3.74 -18.81
N LYS A 55 -16.01 2.96 -17.72
CA LYS A 55 -17.10 3.20 -16.75
C LYS A 55 -16.80 4.33 -15.75
N PRO A 56 -17.16 5.60 -15.99
CA PRO A 56 -16.70 6.72 -15.17
C PRO A 56 -16.91 6.47 -13.67
N VAL A 57 -15.82 6.51 -12.91
CA VAL A 57 -15.84 6.38 -11.45
C VAL A 57 -16.10 7.75 -10.84
N SER A 58 -17.13 7.92 -10.01
CA SER A 58 -17.44 9.20 -9.37
C SER A 58 -16.40 9.61 -8.32
N TYR A 59 -16.15 10.92 -8.16
CA TYR A 59 -15.21 11.46 -7.17
C TYR A 59 -15.55 11.03 -5.74
N TRP A 60 -16.83 11.13 -5.36
CA TRP A 60 -17.27 10.75 -4.01
C TRP A 60 -17.03 9.26 -3.73
N ARG A 61 -17.13 8.38 -4.73
CA ARG A 61 -16.90 6.93 -4.56
C ARG A 61 -15.44 6.65 -4.19
N ILE A 62 -14.48 7.35 -4.78
CA ILE A 62 -13.04 7.17 -4.52
C ILE A 62 -12.74 7.43 -3.05
N TRP A 63 -13.20 8.56 -2.55
CA TRP A 63 -12.99 8.96 -1.17
C TRP A 63 -13.81 8.11 -0.20
N LEU A 64 -15.06 7.79 -0.54
CA LEU A 64 -15.90 6.91 0.28
C LEU A 64 -15.24 5.54 0.48
N ILE A 65 -14.77 4.90 -0.60
CA ILE A 65 -14.10 3.60 -0.49
C ILE A 65 -12.82 3.74 0.34
N SER A 66 -11.98 4.72 0.02
CA SER A 66 -10.71 4.93 0.74
C SER A 66 -10.94 5.11 2.24
N PHE A 67 -11.84 6.01 2.64
CA PHE A 67 -12.14 6.27 4.05
C PHE A 67 -12.93 5.13 4.72
N ALA A 68 -13.81 4.43 4.01
CA ALA A 68 -14.51 3.27 4.56
C ALA A 68 -13.52 2.16 4.93
N PHE A 69 -12.53 1.87 4.08
CA PHE A 69 -11.53 0.85 4.38
C PHE A 69 -10.57 1.28 5.49
N LEU A 70 -10.21 2.57 5.58
CA LEU A 70 -9.46 3.11 6.73
C LEU A 70 -10.26 2.95 8.03
N ALA A 71 -11.55 3.29 8.03
CA ALA A 71 -12.43 3.14 9.19
C ALA A 71 -12.60 1.67 9.59
N ILE A 72 -12.80 0.76 8.63
CA ILE A 72 -12.85 -0.68 8.87
C ILE A 72 -11.56 -1.16 9.53
N HIS A 73 -10.40 -0.70 9.06
CA HIS A 73 -9.12 -1.06 9.66
C HIS A 73 -9.06 -0.66 11.13
N PHE A 74 -9.39 0.59 11.46
CA PHE A 74 -9.38 1.08 12.85
C PHE A 74 -10.37 0.35 13.74
N VAL A 75 -11.59 0.10 13.26
CA VAL A 75 -12.62 -0.63 14.01
C VAL A 75 -12.16 -2.06 14.28
N VAL A 76 -11.66 -2.76 13.26
CA VAL A 76 -11.16 -4.13 13.42
C VAL A 76 -9.97 -4.17 14.37
N LEU A 77 -9.01 -3.23 14.25
CA LEU A 77 -7.86 -3.14 15.16
C LEU A 77 -8.30 -2.89 16.60
N SER A 78 -9.24 -1.98 16.82
CA SER A 78 -9.78 -1.66 18.16
C SER A 78 -10.47 -2.87 18.79
N LEU A 79 -11.33 -3.56 18.02
CA LEU A 79 -11.99 -4.79 18.48
C LEU A 79 -10.99 -5.92 18.74
N SER A 80 -9.94 -6.02 17.92
CA SER A 80 -8.85 -6.97 18.10
C SER A 80 -8.05 -6.70 19.36
N GLY A 81 -7.82 -5.43 19.70
CA GLY A 81 -7.18 -5.01 20.95
C GLY A 81 -8.00 -5.37 22.18
N ILE A 82 -9.31 -5.13 22.13
CA ILE A 82 -10.24 -5.55 23.20
C ILE A 82 -10.21 -7.07 23.38
N LEU A 83 -10.27 -7.83 22.28
CA LEU A 83 -10.21 -9.29 22.31
C LEU A 83 -8.89 -9.81 22.91
N ALA A 84 -7.75 -9.30 22.44
CA ALA A 84 -6.43 -9.67 22.96
C ALA A 84 -6.30 -9.32 24.46
N GLY A 85 -6.82 -8.17 24.87
CA GLY A 85 -6.89 -7.75 26.26
C GLY A 85 -7.69 -8.71 27.14
N ILE A 86 -8.90 -9.09 26.71
CA ILE A 86 -9.75 -10.05 27.43
C ILE A 86 -9.03 -11.39 27.61
N ILE A 87 -8.39 -11.91 26.56
CA ILE A 87 -7.64 -13.17 26.61
C ILE A 87 -6.47 -13.07 27.59
N LYS A 88 -5.72 -11.95 27.57
CA LYS A 88 -4.58 -11.77 28.47
C LYS A 88 -5.02 -11.64 29.94
N ILE A 89 -6.12 -10.93 30.22
CA ILE A 89 -6.71 -10.81 31.56
C ILE A 89 -7.20 -12.18 32.06
N ALA A 90 -7.83 -12.98 31.21
CA ALA A 90 -8.31 -14.31 31.57
C ALA A 90 -7.17 -15.28 31.94
N THR A 91 -5.97 -15.07 31.37
CA THR A 91 -4.78 -15.88 31.64
C THR A 91 -3.88 -15.32 32.75
N ASN A 92 -3.99 -14.01 33.05
CA ASN A 92 -3.23 -13.31 34.08
C ASN A 92 -4.20 -12.48 34.94
N PRO A 93 -4.75 -13.05 36.02
CA PRO A 93 -5.75 -12.36 36.83
C PRO A 93 -5.14 -11.12 37.50
N VAL A 94 -5.62 -9.96 37.07
CA VAL A 94 -5.28 -8.63 37.58
C VAL A 94 -6.36 -8.14 38.54
N ARG A 95 -5.99 -7.34 39.54
CA ARG A 95 -6.86 -6.93 40.65
C ARG A 95 -7.16 -5.45 40.68
N THR A 96 -6.33 -4.62 40.07
CA THR A 96 -6.49 -3.15 40.07
C THR A 96 -6.70 -2.58 38.66
N PRO A 97 -7.37 -1.42 38.52
CA PRO A 97 -7.50 -0.74 37.23
C PRO A 97 -6.15 -0.38 36.60
N GLU A 98 -5.14 -0.08 37.42
CA GLU A 98 -3.79 0.23 36.96
C GLU A 98 -3.09 -1.00 36.38
N GLU A 99 -3.19 -2.15 37.04
CA GLU A 99 -2.69 -3.43 36.51
C GLU A 99 -3.37 -3.80 35.20
N ILE A 100 -4.68 -3.56 35.07
CA ILE A 100 -5.40 -3.76 33.80
C ILE A 100 -4.82 -2.86 32.71
N MET A 101 -4.66 -1.56 32.98
CA MET A 101 -4.13 -0.62 31.98
C MET A 101 -2.72 -1.00 31.54
N ASN A 102 -1.84 -1.32 32.48
CA ASN A 102 -0.48 -1.74 32.18
C ASN A 102 -0.46 -3.03 31.36
N LEU A 103 -1.32 -4.00 31.67
CA LEU A 103 -1.44 -5.24 30.92
C LEU A 103 -1.90 -4.99 29.47
N LEU A 104 -2.89 -4.13 29.28
CA LEU A 104 -3.42 -3.78 27.95
C LEU A 104 -2.37 -3.06 27.07
N MET A 105 -1.46 -2.30 27.68
CA MET A 105 -0.39 -1.58 26.99
C MET A 105 0.87 -2.44 26.73
N THR A 106 0.85 -3.73 27.08
CA THR A 106 1.98 -4.62 26.79
C THR A 106 2.12 -4.91 25.29
N ALA A 107 3.36 -5.02 24.83
CA ALA A 107 3.69 -5.42 23.46
C ALA A 107 3.04 -6.75 23.06
N ASP A 108 2.93 -7.72 23.97
CA ASP A 108 2.19 -8.96 23.70
C ASP A 108 0.73 -8.69 23.27
N VAL A 109 -0.01 -7.88 24.03
CA VAL A 109 -1.42 -7.58 23.76
C VAL A 109 -1.56 -6.82 22.45
N GLN A 110 -0.70 -5.82 22.22
CA GLN A 110 -0.71 -5.04 20.98
C GLN A 110 -0.35 -5.90 19.76
N ASN A 111 0.62 -6.80 19.88
CA ASN A 111 1.01 -7.69 18.80
C ASN A 111 -0.06 -8.73 18.48
N TRP A 112 -0.73 -9.29 19.49
CA TRP A 112 -1.90 -10.16 19.26
C TRP A 112 -3.06 -9.41 18.62
N ALA A 113 -3.29 -8.15 19.00
CA ALA A 113 -4.28 -7.30 18.34
C ALA A 113 -3.97 -7.14 16.84
N CYS A 114 -2.71 -6.90 16.48
CA CYS A 114 -2.26 -6.84 15.09
C CYS A 114 -2.46 -8.16 14.34
N VAL A 115 -2.20 -9.31 14.99
CA VAL A 115 -2.44 -10.64 14.40
C VAL A 115 -3.92 -10.85 14.09
N PHE A 116 -4.81 -10.60 15.07
CA PHE A 116 -6.25 -10.74 14.87
C PHE A 116 -6.79 -9.77 13.81
N MET A 117 -6.28 -8.53 13.80
CA MET A 117 -6.59 -7.57 12.75
C MET A 117 -6.19 -8.12 11.38
N GLY A 118 -4.99 -8.66 11.22
CA GLY A 118 -4.51 -9.24 9.97
C GLY A 118 -5.39 -10.40 9.48
N ILE A 119 -5.78 -11.30 10.38
CA ILE A 119 -6.67 -12.44 10.08
C ILE A 119 -8.01 -11.98 9.50
N ILE A 120 -8.52 -10.82 9.91
CA ILE A 120 -9.80 -10.28 9.46
C ILE A 120 -9.63 -9.38 8.24
N CYS A 121 -8.75 -8.38 8.32
CA CYS A 121 -8.58 -7.34 7.30
C CYS A 121 -7.98 -7.89 6.00
N ILE A 122 -6.95 -8.73 6.05
CA ILE A 122 -6.25 -9.20 4.84
C ILE A 122 -7.21 -9.96 3.91
N PRO A 123 -8.02 -10.94 4.37
CA PRO A 123 -9.01 -11.59 3.51
C PRO A 123 -10.03 -10.61 2.93
N ILE A 124 -10.54 -9.66 3.73
CA ILE A 124 -11.48 -8.64 3.27
C ILE A 124 -10.86 -7.81 2.13
N TYR A 125 -9.62 -7.37 2.30
CA TYR A 125 -8.91 -6.56 1.31
C TYR A 125 -8.64 -7.37 0.04
N LEU A 126 -8.19 -8.61 0.16
CA LEU A 126 -7.95 -9.50 -0.98
C LEU A 126 -9.24 -9.79 -1.77
N VAL A 127 -10.36 -10.03 -1.08
CA VAL A 127 -11.66 -10.24 -1.74
C VAL A 127 -12.11 -8.98 -2.48
N PHE A 128 -12.01 -7.80 -1.83
CA PHE A 128 -12.32 -6.53 -2.47
C PHE A 128 -11.43 -6.30 -3.70
N LEU A 129 -10.12 -6.44 -3.56
CA LEU A 129 -9.15 -6.22 -4.64
C LEU A 129 -9.34 -7.23 -5.78
N LYS A 130 -9.66 -8.49 -5.50
CA LYS A 130 -9.98 -9.50 -6.52
C LYS A 130 -11.24 -9.14 -7.29
N LYS A 131 -12.32 -8.76 -6.60
CA LYS A 131 -13.56 -8.29 -7.23
C LYS A 131 -13.33 -7.02 -8.05
N ARG A 132 -12.53 -6.09 -7.52
CA ARG A 132 -12.15 -4.87 -8.22
C ARG A 132 -11.33 -5.20 -9.47
N ASN A 133 -10.32 -6.06 -9.39
CA ASN A 133 -9.45 -6.43 -10.51
C ASN A 133 -10.22 -7.13 -11.64
N ASN A 134 -11.27 -7.87 -11.32
CA ASN A 134 -12.17 -8.45 -12.32
C ASN A 134 -13.00 -7.39 -13.05
N LYS A 135 -13.33 -6.28 -12.36
CA LYS A 135 -14.12 -5.17 -12.91
C LYS A 135 -13.26 -4.12 -13.61
N TYR A 136 -12.09 -3.85 -13.05
CA TYR A 136 -11.12 -2.83 -13.40
C TYR A 136 -9.72 -3.49 -13.29
N ARG A 137 -9.24 -4.13 -14.37
CA ARG A 137 -7.93 -4.81 -14.38
C ARG A 137 -6.83 -3.84 -13.96
N GLY A 138 -6.02 -4.17 -12.94
CA GLY A 138 -4.80 -3.42 -12.62
C GLY A 138 -4.33 -3.41 -11.16
N SER A 139 -5.11 -3.86 -10.17
CA SER A 139 -4.76 -3.60 -8.75
C SER A 139 -3.80 -4.58 -8.09
N LEU A 140 -3.73 -5.79 -8.60
CA LEU A 140 -2.88 -6.88 -8.09
C LEU A 140 -1.94 -7.32 -9.21
N GLY A 141 -1.15 -6.41 -9.77
CA GLY A 141 -0.24 -6.76 -10.86
C GLY A 141 0.80 -7.77 -10.39
N TRP A 142 0.89 -8.91 -11.08
CA TRP A 142 1.92 -9.93 -10.85
C TRP A 142 2.93 -9.85 -11.99
N HIS A 143 3.65 -8.74 -12.07
CA HIS A 143 4.64 -8.51 -13.11
C HIS A 143 6.01 -9.03 -12.67
N LYS A 144 6.72 -9.71 -13.58
CA LYS A 144 8.10 -10.15 -13.34
C LYS A 144 9.00 -8.93 -13.19
N LEU A 145 9.73 -8.87 -12.08
CA LEU A 145 10.68 -7.80 -11.81
C LEU A 145 11.99 -8.04 -12.57
N ARG A 146 12.58 -6.98 -13.10
CA ARG A 146 13.96 -7.02 -13.61
C ARG A 146 14.93 -6.86 -12.45
N ALA A 147 16.08 -7.53 -12.49
CA ALA A 147 17.06 -7.52 -11.41
C ALA A 147 17.53 -6.09 -11.02
N GLY A 148 17.72 -5.20 -12.00
CA GLY A 148 18.07 -3.80 -11.73
C GLY A 148 16.97 -2.97 -11.06
N SER A 149 15.70 -3.38 -11.19
CA SER A 149 14.59 -2.77 -10.45
C SER A 149 14.61 -3.21 -8.98
N VAL A 150 15.01 -4.44 -8.70
CA VAL A 150 15.10 -4.97 -7.34
C VAL A 150 16.23 -4.30 -6.55
N SER A 151 17.42 -4.12 -7.15
CA SER A 151 18.55 -3.48 -6.45
C SER A 151 18.28 -2.01 -6.12
N SER A 152 17.71 -1.25 -7.06
CA SER A 152 17.33 0.15 -6.83
C SER A 152 16.25 0.30 -5.75
N MET A 153 15.35 -0.68 -5.64
CA MET A 153 14.34 -0.71 -4.59
C MET A 153 14.89 -1.08 -3.21
N ILE A 154 15.88 -1.99 -3.14
CA ILE A 154 16.57 -2.29 -1.88
C ILE A 154 17.30 -1.05 -1.39
N VAL A 155 18.00 -0.35 -2.28
CA VAL A 155 18.67 0.93 -1.95
C VAL A 155 17.64 1.99 -1.52
N ALA A 156 16.49 2.08 -2.18
CA ALA A 156 15.40 2.95 -1.75
C ALA A 156 14.85 2.55 -0.38
N ALA A 157 14.72 1.25 -0.12
CA ALA A 157 14.25 0.72 1.15
C ALA A 157 15.21 1.15 2.29
N PHE A 158 16.46 0.68 2.26
CA PHE A 158 17.44 1.03 3.27
C PHE A 158 17.74 2.54 3.34
N GLY A 159 17.61 3.28 2.24
CA GLY A 159 17.81 4.72 2.29
C GLY A 159 16.67 5.48 2.96
N SER A 160 15.40 5.09 2.85
CA SER A 160 14.43 5.77 3.74
C SER A 160 14.54 5.38 5.21
N LEU A 161 15.19 4.25 5.58
CA LEU A 161 15.58 4.06 6.98
C LEU A 161 16.53 5.20 7.39
N GLY A 162 17.53 5.50 6.56
CA GLY A 162 18.39 6.66 6.72
C GLY A 162 17.68 8.00 6.86
N LEU A 163 16.67 8.26 6.03
CA LEU A 163 15.92 9.51 6.11
C LEU A 163 15.03 9.59 7.34
N VAL A 164 14.43 8.47 7.74
CA VAL A 164 13.67 8.37 8.99
C VAL A 164 14.59 8.58 10.18
N THR A 165 15.72 7.87 10.24
CA THR A 165 16.75 8.00 11.29
C THR A 165 17.27 9.44 11.37
N GLY A 166 17.58 10.07 10.23
CA GLY A 166 18.00 11.48 10.19
C GLY A 166 16.92 12.44 10.70
N LEU A 167 15.65 12.22 10.35
CA LEU A 167 14.54 13.02 10.87
C LEU A 167 14.36 12.81 12.38
N LEU A 168 14.45 11.58 12.88
CA LEU A 168 14.33 11.28 14.31
C LEU A 168 15.47 11.92 15.11
N LEU A 169 16.72 11.85 14.62
CA LEU A 169 17.86 12.54 15.24
C LEU A 169 17.68 14.07 15.23
N LEU A 170 17.16 14.63 14.13
CA LEU A 170 16.84 16.06 14.08
C LEU A 170 15.77 16.43 15.12
N LEU A 171 14.70 15.64 15.24
CA LEU A 171 13.65 15.88 16.24
C LEU A 171 14.21 15.77 17.67
N GLN A 172 15.09 14.80 17.94
CA GLN A 172 15.77 14.65 19.23
C GLN A 172 16.69 15.83 19.55
N GLU A 173 17.36 16.43 18.56
CA GLU A 173 18.17 17.62 18.80
C GLU A 173 17.27 18.85 19.08
N LEU A 174 16.19 18.99 18.32
CA LEU A 174 15.23 20.08 18.52
C LEU A 174 14.49 19.99 19.87
N SER A 175 14.25 18.77 20.38
CA SER A 175 13.55 18.56 21.64
C SER A 175 14.28 19.16 22.84
N LYS A 176 15.61 19.25 22.80
CA LYS A 176 16.42 19.90 23.84
C LYS A 176 16.06 21.37 24.06
N ASN A 177 15.53 22.03 23.03
CA ASN A 177 15.20 23.46 23.05
C ASN A 177 13.70 23.74 22.89
N VAL A 178 12.89 22.75 22.49
CA VAL A 178 11.47 22.93 22.18
C VAL A 178 10.62 21.90 22.95
N ALA A 179 10.01 22.35 24.05
CA ALA A 179 9.21 21.51 24.95
C ALA A 179 8.07 20.74 24.24
N TYR A 180 7.43 21.36 23.25
CA TYR A 180 6.39 20.69 22.46
C TYR A 180 6.94 19.47 21.69
N ILE A 181 8.16 19.57 21.14
CA ILE A 181 8.79 18.47 20.40
C ILE A 181 9.21 17.37 21.38
N ASP A 182 9.75 17.73 22.54
CA ASP A 182 10.08 16.78 23.61
C ASP A 182 8.87 15.97 24.04
N GLN A 183 7.75 16.64 24.32
CA GLN A 183 6.49 15.96 24.68
C GLN A 183 6.05 14.97 23.58
N LYS A 184 6.09 15.38 22.30
CA LYS A 184 5.67 14.50 21.19
C LYS A 184 6.61 13.33 20.94
N LEU A 185 7.91 13.48 21.20
CA LEU A 185 8.86 12.37 21.16
C LEU A 185 8.63 11.37 22.29
N GLN A 186 8.38 11.84 23.52
CA GLN A 186 8.07 10.96 24.64
C GLN A 186 6.75 10.20 24.42
N GLU A 187 5.71 10.85 23.87
CA GLU A 187 4.46 10.19 23.47
C GLU A 187 4.74 9.07 22.44
N TYR A 188 5.61 9.33 21.46
CA TYR A 188 6.01 8.34 20.46
C TYR A 188 6.83 7.19 21.06
N GLN A 189 7.81 7.47 21.92
CA GLN A 189 8.64 6.45 22.57
C GLN A 189 7.78 5.47 23.37
N LYS A 190 6.86 5.99 24.20
CA LYS A 190 5.91 5.15 24.95
C LYS A 190 5.04 4.28 24.04
N LEU A 191 4.54 4.84 22.93
CA LEU A 191 3.77 4.08 21.95
C LEU A 191 4.63 3.01 21.28
N SER A 192 5.85 3.34 20.87
CA SER A 192 6.79 2.41 20.24
C SER A 192 7.13 1.25 21.16
N GLU A 193 7.45 1.51 22.43
CA GLU A 193 7.73 0.50 23.45
C GLU A 193 6.52 -0.42 23.73
N SER A 194 5.29 0.12 23.61
CA SER A 194 4.07 -0.67 23.75
C SER A 194 3.80 -1.61 22.56
N ILE A 195 4.49 -1.44 21.43
CA ILE A 195 4.33 -2.27 20.22
C ILE A 195 5.53 -3.20 20.05
N VAL A 196 6.73 -2.65 20.19
CA VAL A 196 8.01 -3.35 20.03
C VAL A 196 8.82 -3.23 21.32
N SER A 197 9.16 -4.37 21.93
CA SER A 197 9.85 -4.43 23.22
C SER A 197 10.77 -5.65 23.30
N SER A 198 11.92 -5.50 23.94
CA SER A 198 12.84 -6.60 24.25
C SER A 198 12.21 -7.65 25.18
N GLU A 199 11.19 -7.28 25.96
CA GLU A 199 10.49 -8.15 26.90
C GLU A 199 9.43 -9.04 26.24
N SER A 200 9.04 -8.72 24.99
CA SER A 200 8.03 -9.46 24.24
C SER A 200 8.68 -10.56 23.39
N ASN A 201 7.91 -11.61 23.11
CA ASN A 201 8.39 -12.70 22.26
C ASN A 201 8.76 -12.19 20.85
N ILE A 202 10.02 -12.36 20.45
CA ILE A 202 10.52 -11.89 19.15
C ILE A 202 9.79 -12.54 17.97
N ILE A 203 9.39 -13.80 18.06
CA ILE A 203 8.66 -14.50 16.99
C ILE A 203 7.28 -13.85 16.79
N LEU A 204 6.58 -13.53 17.89
CA LEU A 204 5.31 -12.82 17.83
C LEU A 204 5.48 -11.43 17.23
N GLN A 205 6.51 -10.69 17.61
CA GLN A 205 6.82 -9.37 17.05
C GLN A 205 7.12 -9.45 15.55
N ILE A 206 7.95 -10.39 15.11
CA ILE A 206 8.23 -10.59 13.67
C ILE A 206 6.94 -10.91 12.92
N ALA A 207 6.13 -11.84 13.43
CA ALA A 207 4.88 -12.22 12.79
C ALA A 207 3.90 -11.04 12.69
N ALA A 208 3.72 -10.30 13.79
CA ALA A 208 2.77 -9.20 13.89
C ALA A 208 3.25 -7.95 13.14
N THR A 209 4.34 -7.34 13.60
CA THR A 209 4.78 -5.99 13.20
C THR A 209 5.65 -5.99 11.97
N ALA A 210 6.45 -7.04 11.74
CA ALA A 210 7.33 -7.12 10.58
C ALA A 210 6.70 -7.83 9.36
N ILE A 211 5.59 -8.57 9.54
CA ILE A 211 4.96 -9.33 8.45
C ILE A 211 3.50 -8.94 8.27
N ILE A 212 2.63 -9.21 9.27
CA ILE A 212 1.18 -9.07 9.12
C ILE A 212 0.77 -7.61 8.91
N VAL A 213 1.28 -6.70 9.73
CA VAL A 213 0.97 -5.25 9.64
C VAL A 213 1.40 -4.70 8.26
N PRO A 214 2.65 -4.87 7.80
CA PRO A 214 3.06 -4.48 6.46
C PRO A 214 2.15 -5.03 5.35
N ILE A 215 1.78 -6.31 5.38
CA ILE A 215 0.88 -6.87 4.36
C ILE A 215 -0.48 -6.17 4.38
N ALA A 216 -1.09 -6.02 5.56
CA ALA A 216 -2.40 -5.39 5.70
C ALA A 216 -2.37 -3.93 5.24
N GLU A 217 -1.35 -3.18 5.64
CA GLU A 217 -1.18 -1.78 5.27
C GLU A 217 -0.88 -1.60 3.78
N GLU A 218 -0.04 -2.43 3.17
CA GLU A 218 0.21 -2.33 1.72
C GLU A 218 -1.05 -2.64 0.90
N LEU A 219 -1.82 -3.66 1.30
CA LEU A 219 -3.08 -3.97 0.64
C LEU A 219 -4.08 -2.81 0.77
N LEU A 220 -4.14 -2.16 1.94
CA LEU A 220 -4.99 -1.00 2.18
C LEU A 220 -4.52 0.22 1.37
N PHE A 221 -3.26 0.61 1.51
CA PHE A 221 -2.77 1.86 0.96
C PHE A 221 -2.40 1.77 -0.51
N ARG A 222 -1.66 0.75 -0.94
CA ARG A 222 -1.20 0.61 -2.34
C ARG A 222 -2.25 -0.11 -3.16
N GLY A 223 -2.85 -1.16 -2.59
CA GLY A 223 -3.98 -1.84 -3.21
C GLY A 223 -5.20 -0.94 -3.31
N ILE A 224 -5.78 -0.53 -2.18
CA ILE A 224 -7.10 0.13 -2.16
C ILE A 224 -6.98 1.63 -2.41
N VAL A 225 -6.38 2.39 -1.50
CA VAL A 225 -6.37 3.88 -1.51
C VAL A 225 -5.71 4.43 -2.78
N LEU A 226 -4.45 4.06 -3.06
CA LEU A 226 -3.73 4.47 -4.26
C LEU A 226 -4.47 4.03 -5.52
N GLY A 227 -4.98 2.80 -5.54
CA GLY A 227 -5.75 2.27 -6.66
C GLY A 227 -7.07 3.02 -6.93
N GLU A 228 -7.77 3.50 -5.88
CA GLU A 228 -8.98 4.32 -6.06
C GLU A 228 -8.62 5.74 -6.51
N LEU A 229 -7.60 6.36 -5.90
CA LEU A 229 -7.13 7.70 -6.28
C LEU A 229 -6.66 7.73 -7.74
N ASN A 230 -6.04 6.65 -8.21
CA ASN A 230 -5.54 6.57 -9.57
C ASN A 230 -6.63 6.61 -10.65
N PHE A 231 -7.90 6.36 -10.31
CA PHE A 231 -8.98 6.58 -11.28
C PHE A 231 -9.11 8.04 -11.72
N ARG A 232 -8.61 9.01 -10.95
CA ARG A 232 -8.93 10.44 -11.14
C ARG A 232 -7.80 11.42 -10.86
N TYR A 233 -6.62 10.97 -10.43
CA TYR A 233 -5.50 11.86 -10.12
C TYR A 233 -4.23 11.42 -10.85
N SER A 234 -3.33 12.38 -11.10
CA SER A 234 -2.03 12.10 -11.73
C SER A 234 -1.14 11.23 -10.83
N PRO A 235 -0.18 10.48 -11.39
CA PRO A 235 0.75 9.64 -10.63
C PRO A 235 1.40 10.31 -9.42
N ARG A 236 1.92 11.53 -9.61
CA ARG A 236 2.56 12.31 -8.55
C ARG A 236 1.57 12.64 -7.45
N THR A 237 0.36 13.06 -7.82
CA THR A 237 -0.72 13.43 -6.90
C THR A 237 -1.20 12.23 -6.10
N VAL A 238 -1.43 11.09 -6.75
CA VAL A 238 -1.88 9.84 -6.09
C VAL A 238 -0.85 9.39 -5.04
N VAL A 239 0.44 9.37 -5.39
CA VAL A 239 1.53 8.99 -4.47
C VAL A 239 1.62 9.98 -3.30
N LEU A 240 1.53 11.29 -3.55
CA LEU A 240 1.57 12.31 -2.50
C LEU A 240 0.39 12.17 -1.52
N ILE A 241 -0.83 12.09 -2.05
CA ILE A 241 -2.04 11.95 -1.22
C ILE A 241 -1.98 10.64 -0.43
N GLN A 242 -1.62 9.53 -1.07
CA GLN A 242 -1.50 8.25 -0.37
C GLN A 242 -0.45 8.30 0.74
N ALA A 243 0.72 8.90 0.51
CA ALA A 243 1.76 9.03 1.52
C ALA A 243 1.32 9.91 2.70
N VAL A 244 0.61 11.01 2.44
CA VAL A 244 0.03 11.85 3.50
C VAL A 244 -1.00 11.06 4.30
N LEU A 245 -1.92 10.36 3.63
CA LEU A 245 -2.92 9.52 4.31
C LEU A 245 -2.25 8.41 5.14
N PHE A 246 -1.17 7.81 4.63
CA PHE A 246 -0.38 6.81 5.35
C PHE A 246 0.25 7.40 6.61
N GLY A 247 0.84 8.60 6.51
CA GLY A 247 1.37 9.30 7.68
C GLY A 247 0.29 9.58 8.72
N LEU A 248 -0.80 10.24 8.32
CA LEU A 248 -1.89 10.62 9.22
C LEU A 248 -2.61 9.41 9.84
N PHE A 249 -2.61 8.26 9.17
CA PHE A 249 -3.22 7.03 9.68
C PHE A 249 -2.61 6.54 11.00
N HIS A 250 -1.37 6.92 11.31
CA HIS A 250 -0.71 6.51 12.55
C HIS A 250 -1.18 7.30 13.78
N MET A 251 -1.91 8.41 13.61
CA MET A 251 -2.51 9.18 14.71
C MET A 251 -1.51 9.62 15.81
N ASN A 252 -0.22 9.69 15.50
CA ASN A 252 0.85 10.14 16.38
C ASN A 252 1.72 11.14 15.62
N PHE A 253 2.03 12.29 16.21
CA PHE A 253 2.71 13.40 15.52
C PHE A 253 4.07 12.99 14.92
N VAL A 254 4.96 12.40 15.73
CA VAL A 254 6.29 12.00 15.28
C VAL A 254 6.19 10.88 14.25
N GLN A 255 5.32 9.90 14.51
CA GLN A 255 5.11 8.78 13.61
C GLN A 255 4.56 9.23 12.26
N SER A 256 3.54 10.10 12.24
CA SER A 256 2.96 10.66 11.02
C SER A 256 3.98 11.43 10.19
N LEU A 257 4.91 12.15 10.84
CA LEU A 257 5.97 12.87 10.13
C LEU A 257 6.96 11.92 9.47
N TYR A 258 7.49 10.92 10.20
CA TYR A 258 8.50 10.06 9.61
C TYR A 258 7.92 9.03 8.65
N THR A 259 6.73 8.48 8.91
CA THR A 259 6.10 7.45 8.05
C THR A 259 5.65 7.98 6.70
N PHE A 260 5.48 9.30 6.54
CA PHE A 260 5.31 9.94 5.24
C PHE A 260 6.46 9.61 4.27
N ILE A 261 7.70 9.54 4.76
CA ILE A 261 8.90 9.28 3.94
C ILE A 261 8.90 7.87 3.31
N PRO A 262 8.84 6.76 4.08
CA PRO A 262 8.67 5.44 3.49
C PRO A 262 7.31 5.34 2.77
N GLY A 263 6.29 6.07 3.24
CA GLY A 263 5.01 6.24 2.55
C GLY A 263 5.17 6.59 1.07
N LEU A 264 5.95 7.65 0.79
CA LEU A 264 6.30 8.09 -0.56
C LEU A 264 7.07 7.00 -1.32
N LEU A 265 8.13 6.44 -0.75
CA LEU A 265 8.97 5.47 -1.47
C LEU A 265 8.25 4.19 -1.83
N LEU A 266 7.44 3.66 -0.92
CA LEU A 266 6.61 2.49 -1.16
C LEU A 266 5.53 2.78 -2.23
N GLY A 267 4.94 3.98 -2.22
CA GLY A 267 4.02 4.44 -3.26
C GLY A 267 4.70 4.55 -4.64
N ILE A 268 5.92 5.12 -4.68
CA ILE A 268 6.77 5.20 -5.88
C ILE A 268 7.12 3.80 -6.38
N ALA A 269 7.53 2.89 -5.49
CA ALA A 269 7.90 1.53 -5.82
C ALA A 269 6.71 0.75 -6.41
N TYR A 270 5.54 0.88 -5.81
CA TYR A 270 4.31 0.30 -6.34
C TYR A 270 3.95 0.88 -7.71
N TYR A 271 4.04 2.21 -7.88
CA TYR A 271 3.74 2.86 -9.15
C TYR A 271 4.65 2.39 -10.29
N TYR A 272 5.96 2.28 -10.06
CA TYR A 272 6.90 1.82 -11.09
C TYR A 272 6.81 0.33 -11.41
N THR A 273 6.50 -0.50 -10.42
CA THR A 273 6.52 -1.96 -10.60
C THR A 273 5.15 -2.52 -10.95
N GLY A 274 4.07 -1.83 -10.58
CA GLY A 274 2.71 -2.34 -10.60
C GLY A 274 2.53 -3.62 -9.78
N ASN A 275 3.49 -3.96 -8.90
CA ASN A 275 3.53 -5.23 -8.18
C ASN A 275 3.40 -4.97 -6.69
N ILE A 276 2.37 -5.53 -6.06
CA ILE A 276 2.09 -5.29 -4.63
C ILE A 276 3.08 -6.00 -3.71
N ILE A 277 3.74 -7.07 -4.18
CA ILE A 277 4.75 -7.79 -3.39
C ILE A 277 5.99 -6.92 -3.15
N VAL A 278 6.27 -6.00 -4.07
CA VAL A 278 7.40 -5.08 -3.98
C VAL A 278 7.34 -4.19 -2.74
N PRO A 279 6.32 -3.31 -2.58
CA PRO A 279 6.25 -2.49 -1.39
C PRO A 279 6.01 -3.34 -0.14
N ILE A 280 5.38 -4.53 -0.24
CA ILE A 280 5.26 -5.45 0.90
C ILE A 280 6.64 -5.84 1.43
N ILE A 281 7.52 -6.38 0.58
CA ILE A 281 8.85 -6.81 1.01
C ILE A 281 9.67 -5.62 1.53
N MET A 282 9.57 -4.47 0.86
CA MET A 282 10.24 -3.25 1.33
C MET A 282 9.74 -2.88 2.74
N HIS A 283 8.43 -2.80 2.95
CA HIS A 283 7.81 -2.47 4.25
C HIS A 283 8.14 -3.50 5.34
N MET A 284 8.13 -4.80 5.02
CA MET A 284 8.62 -5.83 5.95
C MET A 284 10.08 -5.59 6.36
N THR A 285 10.94 -5.21 5.40
CA THR A 285 12.34 -4.89 5.67
C THR A 285 12.46 -3.68 6.60
N PHE A 286 11.66 -2.62 6.38
CA PHE A 286 11.64 -1.46 7.27
C PHE A 286 11.29 -1.83 8.71
N ASN A 287 10.17 -2.53 8.91
CA ASN A 287 9.70 -2.84 10.25
C ASN A 287 10.60 -3.87 10.96
N LEU A 288 11.21 -4.78 10.18
CA LEU A 288 12.16 -5.74 10.73
C LEU A 288 13.43 -5.05 11.22
N PHE A 289 14.12 -4.27 10.37
CA PHE A 289 15.42 -3.69 10.73
C PHE A 289 15.30 -2.41 11.57
N GLY A 290 14.35 -1.53 11.27
CA GLY A 290 14.14 -0.28 12.00
C GLY A 290 13.39 -0.46 13.33
N GLY A 291 12.60 -1.53 13.47
CA GLY A 291 11.77 -1.79 14.64
C GLY A 291 12.18 -3.06 15.40
N VAL A 292 11.77 -4.23 14.91
CA VAL A 292 11.86 -5.46 15.69
C VAL A 292 13.28 -5.83 16.06
N LEU A 293 14.23 -5.79 15.12
CA LEU A 293 15.61 -6.16 15.40
C LEU A 293 16.35 -5.09 16.21
N SER A 294 15.98 -3.81 16.08
CA SER A 294 16.71 -2.72 16.73
C SER A 294 16.63 -2.81 18.26
N VAL A 295 15.52 -3.30 18.82
CA VAL A 295 15.37 -3.47 20.29
C VAL A 295 16.16 -4.65 20.87
N PHE A 296 16.68 -5.56 20.03
CA PHE A 296 17.50 -6.70 20.48
C PHE A 296 19.00 -6.53 20.18
N MET A 297 19.39 -5.42 19.54
CA MET A 297 20.78 -5.13 19.19
C MET A 297 21.48 -4.34 20.29
N SER A 298 22.81 -4.50 20.40
CA SER A 298 23.62 -3.67 21.31
C SER A 298 23.73 -2.24 20.80
N GLU A 299 23.91 -1.28 21.71
CA GLU A 299 24.10 0.14 21.37
C GLU A 299 25.23 0.36 20.36
N SER A 300 26.33 -0.38 20.49
CA SER A 300 27.47 -0.32 19.55
C SER A 300 27.05 -0.66 18.12
N VAL A 301 26.25 -1.72 17.93
CA VAL A 301 25.75 -2.14 16.62
C VAL A 301 24.78 -1.10 16.07
N LEU A 302 23.86 -0.60 16.90
CA LEU A 302 22.90 0.44 16.50
C LEU A 302 23.59 1.73 16.05
N ASN A 303 24.69 2.13 16.69
CA ASN A 303 25.47 3.30 16.29
C ASN A 303 26.09 3.10 14.89
N TYR A 304 26.69 1.93 14.61
CA TYR A 304 27.22 1.63 13.27
C TYR A 304 26.12 1.61 12.21
N LEU A 305 24.98 0.98 12.51
CA LEU A 305 23.84 0.94 11.59
C LEU A 305 23.31 2.35 11.30
N THR A 306 23.22 3.21 12.31
CA THR A 306 22.80 4.62 12.16
C THR A 306 23.67 5.36 11.14
N TYR A 307 25.01 5.22 11.21
CA TYR A 307 25.90 5.86 10.24
C TYR A 307 25.70 5.34 8.81
N ILE A 308 25.51 4.02 8.66
CA ILE A 308 25.26 3.39 7.36
C ILE A 308 23.92 3.87 6.81
N GLU A 309 22.87 3.87 7.61
CA GLU A 309 21.53 4.35 7.25
C GLU A 309 21.59 5.79 6.77
N LEU A 310 22.19 6.71 7.54
CA LEU A 310 22.33 8.12 7.15
C LEU A 310 23.04 8.28 5.79
N ALA A 311 24.11 7.53 5.55
CA ALA A 311 24.82 7.56 4.27
C ALA A 311 23.94 7.08 3.11
N VAL A 312 23.19 5.99 3.29
CA VAL A 312 22.27 5.46 2.26
C VAL A 312 21.06 6.38 2.08
N GLY A 313 20.64 7.11 3.11
CA GLY A 313 19.48 8.00 3.06
C GLY A 313 19.61 9.15 2.09
N LEU A 314 20.80 9.71 1.95
CA LEU A 314 21.08 10.75 0.94
C LEU A 314 20.81 10.25 -0.49
N PHE A 315 21.09 8.98 -0.79
CA PHE A 315 20.77 8.40 -2.10
C PHE A 315 19.27 8.25 -2.34
N SER A 316 18.47 8.00 -1.29
CA SER A 316 17.01 7.92 -1.43
C SER A 316 16.35 9.27 -1.72
N LEU A 317 16.89 10.38 -1.22
CA LEU A 317 16.41 11.72 -1.62
C LEU A 317 16.57 11.95 -3.11
N ILE A 318 17.69 11.49 -3.68
CA ILE A 318 17.94 11.57 -5.13
C ILE A 318 16.87 10.79 -5.88
N ILE A 319 16.47 9.60 -5.41
CA ILE A 319 15.40 8.80 -6.04
C ILE A 319 14.06 9.55 -6.00
N ILE A 320 13.68 10.13 -4.86
CA ILE A 320 12.44 10.92 -4.71
C ILE A 320 12.47 12.11 -5.67
N ILE A 321 13.57 12.87 -5.70
CA ILE A 321 13.74 14.03 -6.57
C ILE A 321 13.66 13.60 -8.04
N ILE A 322 14.37 12.54 -8.42
CA ILE A 322 14.33 11.99 -9.78
C ILE A 322 12.90 11.59 -10.14
N PHE A 323 12.14 10.97 -9.25
CA PHE A 323 10.72 10.68 -9.48
C PHE A 323 9.95 11.97 -9.78
N PHE A 324 10.01 12.99 -8.91
CA PHE A 324 9.26 14.22 -9.11
C PHE A 324 9.75 15.10 -10.28
N ILE A 325 10.99 14.93 -10.75
CA ILE A 325 11.48 15.60 -11.96
C ILE A 325 11.13 14.80 -13.22
N LYS A 326 11.53 13.53 -13.26
CA LYS A 326 11.47 12.68 -14.46
C LYS A 326 10.11 12.04 -14.70
N VAL A 327 9.27 11.85 -13.68
CA VAL A 327 7.89 11.38 -13.88
C VAL A 327 7.11 12.52 -14.48
N LYS A 328 7.24 12.74 -15.79
CA LYS A 328 6.22 13.49 -16.50
C LYS A 328 4.90 12.69 -16.35
N PRO A 329 3.73 13.34 -16.41
CA PRO A 329 2.45 12.66 -16.58
C PRO A 329 2.40 11.93 -17.94
N ASP A 330 3.35 11.02 -18.15
CA ASP A 330 3.70 10.50 -19.45
C ASP A 330 2.79 9.34 -19.79
N THR A 331 2.09 9.61 -20.87
CA THR A 331 1.22 8.81 -21.71
C THR A 331 1.60 7.36 -22.02
N LYS A 332 2.63 6.78 -21.41
CA LYS A 332 3.13 5.42 -21.70
C LYS A 332 3.00 4.43 -20.53
N HIS A 333 2.57 4.88 -19.33
CA HIS A 333 2.06 3.99 -18.26
C HIS A 333 0.54 3.71 -18.40
N LYS A 334 -0.01 4.05 -19.58
CA LYS A 334 -1.42 4.23 -19.90
C LYS A 334 -2.36 3.03 -19.72
N LEU A 335 -1.89 1.80 -19.86
CA LEU A 335 -2.78 0.65 -20.13
C LEU A 335 -3.41 -0.03 -18.93
N GLN A 336 -2.77 0.04 -17.76
CA GLN A 336 -3.32 -0.57 -16.54
C GLN A 336 -3.93 0.48 -15.60
N TRP A 337 -3.63 1.76 -15.82
CA TRP A 337 -3.87 2.83 -14.86
C TRP A 337 -4.53 4.11 -15.45
N GLU A 338 -4.61 4.34 -16.78
CA GLU A 338 -5.14 5.61 -17.35
C GLU A 338 -6.35 5.51 -18.29
N HIS A 339 -7.10 4.41 -18.37
CA HIS A 339 -8.34 4.44 -19.19
C HIS A 339 -9.51 5.22 -18.54
N TYR A 340 -9.31 5.78 -17.34
CA TYR A 340 -10.31 6.52 -16.56
C TYR A 340 -10.20 8.04 -16.64
N TYR A 341 -9.15 8.58 -17.27
CA TYR A 341 -9.05 10.01 -17.52
C TYR A 341 -9.66 10.33 -18.88
N PRO A 342 -10.82 11.01 -18.95
CA PRO A 342 -11.24 11.59 -20.21
C PRO A 342 -10.23 12.67 -20.60
N TYR A 343 -9.68 12.57 -21.79
CA TYR A 343 -8.97 13.66 -22.45
C TYR A 343 -9.96 14.80 -22.63
N ASN A 344 -10.02 15.72 -21.69
CA ASN A 344 -10.68 17.03 -21.83
C ASN A 344 -10.15 17.94 -20.71
N VAL A 345 -8.90 18.38 -20.85
CA VAL A 345 -8.42 19.69 -20.38
C VAL A 345 -7.42 20.21 -21.40
#